data_AF-A0A7W2NXR0-F1
#
_entry.id   AF-A0A7W2NXR0-F1
#
_cell.length_a   1.000
_cell.length_b   1.000
_cell.length_c   1.000
_cell.angle_alpha   90.00
_cell.angle_beta   90.00
_cell.angle_gamma   90.00
#
_symmetry.space_group_name_H-M   'P 1'
#
loop_
_entity.id
_entity.type
_entity.pdbx_description
1 polymer ?
#
loop_
_entity_poly.entity_id
_entity_poly.type
_entity_poly.pdbx_seq_one_letter_code
_entity_poly.pdbx_strand_id
1 'polypeptide(L)'
;MSALSDRANNIDWSKFKTAYGDASSVPQHLSVLESGSQQEQLKAAHELWCGLCHQHSFISSAAEPALPILLSLINDVPEKVQVEIMDILLGFSVCSLSDDESFHKNIRVNLKGNVALFTTLKSHNNEVVASFANDVLECLV
;
A
#
# COMPACT_ATOMS: atom_id res chain seq x y z
N MET A 1 8.77 8.61 -18.54
CA MET A 1 7.92 8.03 -17.49
C MET A 1 8.76 7.03 -16.74
N SER A 2 8.55 6.90 -15.44
CA SER A 2 9.23 5.92 -14.59
C SER A 2 8.62 4.54 -14.77
N ALA A 3 9.38 3.50 -14.43
CA ALA A 3 8.93 2.11 -14.53
C ALA A 3 7.70 1.80 -13.65
N LEU A 4 7.49 2.53 -12.54
CA LEU A 4 6.35 2.32 -11.65
C LEU A 4 5.08 2.99 -12.18
N SER A 5 5.18 4.21 -12.71
CA SER A 5 4.08 4.84 -13.44
C SER A 5 3.63 4.00 -14.64
N ASP A 6 4.57 3.38 -15.36
CA ASP A 6 4.24 2.48 -16.47
C ASP A 6 3.52 1.20 -15.98
N ARG A 7 3.91 0.65 -14.82
CA ARG A 7 3.18 -0.48 -14.20
C ARG A 7 1.76 -0.10 -13.82
N ALA A 8 1.57 1.07 -13.20
CA ALA A 8 0.23 1.56 -12.84
C ALA A 8 -0.67 1.74 -14.07
N ASN A 9 -0.13 2.30 -15.15
CA ASN A 9 -0.89 2.57 -16.38
C ASN A 9 -1.25 1.32 -17.19
N ASN A 10 -0.55 0.20 -16.99
CA ASN A 10 -0.82 -1.07 -17.68
C ASN A 10 -1.88 -1.94 -16.97
N ILE A 11 -2.35 -1.52 -15.79
CA ILE A 11 -3.42 -2.21 -15.06
C ILE A 11 -4.77 -1.67 -15.55
N ASP A 12 -5.69 -2.58 -15.88
CA ASP A 12 -7.08 -2.23 -16.18
C ASP A 12 -7.86 -1.99 -14.87
N TRP A 13 -7.74 -0.77 -14.35
CA TRP A 13 -8.32 -0.37 -13.05
C TRP A 13 -9.85 -0.46 -12.99
N SER A 14 -10.54 -0.48 -14.13
CA SER A 14 -12.01 -0.59 -14.21
C SER A 14 -12.54 -1.90 -13.61
N LYS A 15 -11.69 -2.92 -13.50
CA LYS A 15 -12.00 -4.23 -12.89
C LYS A 15 -11.98 -4.24 -11.37
N PHE A 16 -11.46 -3.17 -10.76
CA PHE A 16 -11.25 -3.09 -9.32
C PHE A 16 -12.13 -2.02 -8.67
N LYS A 17 -12.24 -2.09 -7.35
CA LYS A 17 -13.02 -1.16 -6.55
C LYS A 17 -12.21 -0.60 -5.39
N THR A 18 -12.55 0.62 -4.99
CA THR A 18 -12.17 1.27 -3.75
C THR A 18 -13.35 1.24 -2.78
N ALA A 19 -13.13 1.68 -1.54
CA ALA A 19 -14.20 1.92 -0.56
C ALA A 19 -15.28 2.91 -1.07
N TYR A 20 -14.96 3.73 -2.08
CA TYR A 20 -15.85 4.74 -2.63
C TYR A 20 -16.38 4.41 -4.04
N GLY A 21 -16.19 3.18 -4.51
CA GLY A 21 -16.67 2.72 -5.80
C GLY A 21 -15.55 2.39 -6.77
N ASP A 22 -15.53 3.03 -7.93
CA ASP A 22 -14.58 2.72 -9.00
C ASP A 22 -13.11 3.04 -8.63
N ALA A 23 -12.15 2.31 -9.19
CA ALA A 23 -10.72 2.47 -8.90
C ALA A 23 -9.95 3.32 -9.93
N SER A 24 -10.64 4.03 -10.84
CA SER A 24 -10.02 4.89 -11.86
C SER A 24 -9.10 5.99 -11.33
N SER A 25 -9.26 6.45 -10.09
CA SER A 25 -8.38 7.46 -9.47
C SER A 25 -7.07 6.88 -8.91
N VAL A 26 -7.02 5.58 -8.61
CA VAL A 26 -5.86 4.93 -7.98
C VAL A 26 -4.56 5.12 -8.77
N PRO A 27 -4.48 4.92 -10.10
CA PRO A 27 -3.24 5.11 -10.84
C PRO A 27 -2.70 6.55 -10.75
N GLN A 28 -3.58 7.55 -10.71
CA GLN A 28 -3.15 8.94 -10.54
C GLN A 28 -2.51 9.15 -9.16
N HIS A 29 -3.13 8.65 -8.10
CA HIS A 29 -2.56 8.77 -6.75
C HIS A 29 -1.22 8.03 -6.61
N LEU A 30 -1.07 6.86 -7.23
CA LEU A 30 0.21 6.13 -7.25
C LEU A 30 1.30 6.91 -8.02
N SER A 31 0.94 7.56 -9.13
CA SER A 31 1.87 8.42 -9.89
C SER A 31 2.30 9.66 -9.09
N VAL A 32 1.36 10.27 -8.35
CA VAL A 32 1.65 11.39 -7.45
C VAL A 32 2.53 10.96 -6.28
N LEU A 33 2.31 9.77 -5.70
CA LEU A 33 3.21 9.21 -4.68
C LEU A 33 4.65 9.10 -5.17
N GLU A 34 4.85 8.73 -6.43
CA GLU A 34 6.20 8.57 -7.00
C GLU A 34 6.89 9.91 -7.30
N SER A 35 6.17 10.88 -7.84
CA SER A 35 6.78 12.05 -8.51
C SER A 35 6.31 13.42 -8.03
N GLY A 36 5.30 13.47 -7.17
CA GLY A 36 4.78 14.70 -6.61
C GLY A 36 5.71 15.34 -5.58
N SER A 37 5.42 16.60 -5.22
CA SER A 37 6.01 17.20 -4.03
C SER A 37 5.59 16.44 -2.77
N GLN A 38 6.35 16.55 -1.68
CA GLN A 38 6.01 15.86 -0.42
C GLN A 38 4.56 16.17 0.04
N GLN A 39 4.07 17.39 -0.16
CA GLN A 39 2.69 17.74 0.20
C GLN A 39 1.66 17.02 -0.68
N GLU A 40 1.93 16.87 -1.97
CA GLU A 40 1.07 16.14 -2.91
C GLU A 40 1.12 14.63 -2.64
N GLN A 41 2.31 14.09 -2.35
CA GLN A 41 2.50 12.70 -1.96
C GLN A 41 1.70 12.36 -0.70
N LEU A 42 1.76 13.20 0.34
CA LEU A 42 0.99 12.98 1.58
C LEU A 42 -0.52 13.01 1.32
N LYS A 43 -1.01 13.91 0.46
CA LYS A 43 -2.43 13.92 0.06
C LYS A 43 -2.79 12.65 -0.71
N ALA A 44 -1.97 12.23 -1.66
CA ALA A 44 -2.20 11.01 -2.43
C ALA A 44 -2.17 9.76 -1.55
N ALA A 45 -1.26 9.69 -0.57
CA ALA A 45 -1.19 8.62 0.42
C ALA A 45 -2.50 8.54 1.22
N HIS A 46 -3.02 9.67 1.68
CA HIS A 46 -4.29 9.74 2.39
C HIS A 46 -5.47 9.24 1.55
N GLU A 47 -5.57 9.65 0.29
CA GLU A 47 -6.62 9.17 -0.63
C GLU A 47 -6.53 7.66 -0.86
N LEU A 48 -5.31 7.12 -1.02
CA LEU A 48 -5.07 5.69 -1.15
C LEU A 48 -5.43 4.94 0.13
N TRP A 49 -5.06 5.44 1.30
CA TRP A 49 -5.43 4.85 2.57
C TRP A 49 -6.95 4.81 2.77
N CYS A 50 -7.64 5.93 2.51
CA CYS A 50 -9.10 6.02 2.57
C CYS A 50 -9.78 5.05 1.60
N GLY A 51 -9.27 4.93 0.38
CA GLY A 51 -9.87 4.13 -0.69
C GLY A 51 -9.52 2.64 -0.66
N LEU A 52 -8.31 2.27 -0.24
CA LEU A 52 -7.81 0.90 -0.34
C LEU A 52 -7.98 0.10 0.96
N CYS A 53 -7.86 0.75 2.13
CA CYS A 53 -7.95 0.07 3.43
C CYS A 53 -8.83 0.75 4.49
N HIS A 54 -9.50 1.86 4.15
CA HIS A 54 -10.54 2.56 4.91
C HIS A 54 -10.43 2.44 6.45
N GLN A 55 -9.44 3.09 7.06
CA GLN A 55 -9.23 3.08 8.52
C GLN A 55 -8.98 1.68 9.11
N HIS A 56 -8.40 0.77 8.33
CA HIS A 56 -8.11 -0.62 8.71
C HIS A 56 -9.38 -1.41 9.09
N SER A 57 -10.53 -1.00 8.56
CA SER A 57 -11.82 -1.63 8.81
C SER A 57 -12.33 -2.45 7.61
N PHE A 58 -11.79 -2.20 6.43
CA PHE A 58 -12.19 -2.80 5.17
C PHE A 58 -11.02 -2.74 4.18
N ILE A 59 -10.84 -3.75 3.33
CA ILE A 59 -9.87 -3.69 2.23
C ILE A 59 -10.57 -3.85 0.89
N SER A 60 -10.20 -3.01 -0.08
CA SER A 60 -10.81 -2.99 -1.39
C SER A 60 -10.05 -3.86 -2.40
N SER A 61 -10.71 -4.33 -3.45
CA SER A 61 -10.05 -5.15 -4.47
C SER A 61 -8.92 -4.43 -5.21
N ALA A 62 -8.95 -3.10 -5.27
CA ALA A 62 -7.86 -2.29 -5.83
C ALA A 62 -6.56 -2.35 -5.01
N ALA A 63 -6.61 -2.82 -3.76
CA ALA A 63 -5.41 -3.00 -2.93
C ALA A 63 -4.45 -4.04 -3.53
N GLU A 64 -4.99 -5.09 -4.16
CA GLU A 64 -4.19 -6.18 -4.77
C GLU A 64 -3.24 -5.67 -5.86
N PRO A 65 -3.69 -4.96 -6.91
CA PRO A 65 -2.80 -4.42 -7.93
C PRO A 65 -1.96 -3.23 -7.42
N ALA A 66 -2.41 -2.49 -6.40
CA ALA A 66 -1.66 -1.37 -5.82
C ALA A 66 -0.47 -1.80 -4.95
N LEU A 67 -0.62 -2.90 -4.19
CA LEU A 67 0.39 -3.43 -3.27
C LEU A 67 1.81 -3.52 -3.85
N PRO A 68 2.05 -4.18 -5.01
CA PRO A 68 3.42 -4.30 -5.54
C PRO A 68 4.05 -2.96 -5.94
N ILE A 69 3.24 -1.93 -6.23
CA ILE A 69 3.72 -0.58 -6.54
C ILE A 69 4.11 0.12 -5.23
N LEU A 70 3.26 0.06 -4.20
CA LEU A 70 3.55 0.62 -2.87
C LEU A 70 4.82 0.02 -2.26
N LEU A 71 4.99 -1.30 -2.34
CA LEU A 71 6.22 -1.99 -1.89
C LEU A 71 7.47 -1.52 -2.62
N SER A 72 7.34 -1.17 -3.91
CA SER A 72 8.47 -0.67 -4.70
C SER A 72 8.84 0.77 -4.33
N LEU A 73 7.86 1.59 -3.92
CA LEU A 73 8.07 3.01 -3.61
C LEU A 73 8.65 3.26 -2.22
N ILE A 74 8.51 2.31 -1.30
CA ILE A 74 8.66 2.58 0.14
C ILE A 74 10.02 3.11 0.57
N ASN A 75 11.10 2.80 -0.17
CA ASN A 75 12.45 3.27 0.13
C ASN A 75 12.87 4.49 -0.70
N ASP A 76 12.06 4.90 -1.67
CA ASP A 76 12.37 5.97 -2.64
C ASP A 76 11.55 7.24 -2.40
N VAL A 77 10.71 7.25 -1.35
CA VAL A 77 9.89 8.41 -0.96
C VAL A 77 10.46 9.09 0.29
N PRO A 78 10.14 10.38 0.53
CA PRO A 78 10.50 11.04 1.78
C PRO A 78 9.98 10.29 3.01
N GLU A 79 10.72 10.32 4.12
CA GLU A 79 10.38 9.54 5.34
C GLU A 79 8.94 9.73 5.83
N LYS A 80 8.40 10.96 5.77
CA LYS A 80 6.99 11.21 6.14
C LYS A 80 6.00 10.46 5.26
N VAL A 81 6.30 10.30 3.97
CA VAL A 81 5.47 9.55 3.02
C VAL A 81 5.67 8.05 3.22
N GLN A 82 6.90 7.62 3.55
CA GLN A 82 7.18 6.23 3.93
C GLN A 82 6.32 5.78 5.11
N VAL A 83 6.12 6.64 6.12
CA VAL A 83 5.20 6.39 7.25
C VAL A 83 3.77 6.12 6.75
N GLU A 84 3.24 6.96 5.87
CA GLU A 84 1.88 6.78 5.33
C GLU A 84 1.75 5.50 4.48
N ILE A 85 2.77 5.16 3.69
CA ILE A 85 2.79 3.90 2.93
C ILE A 85 2.81 2.70 3.89
N MET A 86 3.59 2.76 4.97
CA MET A 86 3.62 1.71 5.99
C MET A 86 2.27 1.54 6.69
N ASP A 87 1.56 2.63 6.96
CA ASP A 87 0.21 2.57 7.53
C ASP A 87 -0.78 1.86 6.58
N ILE A 88 -0.74 2.20 5.28
CA ILE A 88 -1.53 1.49 4.26
C ILE A 88 -1.23 -0.03 4.26
N LEU A 89 0.05 -0.40 4.32
CA LEU A 89 0.46 -1.81 4.32
C LEU A 89 0.05 -2.54 5.60
N LEU A 90 0.04 -1.85 6.74
CA LEU A 90 -0.54 -2.36 7.98
C LEU A 90 -2.04 -2.63 7.80
N GLY A 91 -2.79 -1.67 7.25
CA GLY A 91 -4.19 -1.85 6.88
C GLY A 91 -4.42 -3.06 5.98
N PHE A 92 -3.54 -3.28 4.99
CA PHE A 92 -3.64 -4.45 4.12
C PHE A 92 -3.43 -5.75 4.90
N SER A 93 -2.45 -5.78 5.80
CA SER A 93 -2.13 -6.96 6.60
C SER A 93 -3.25 -7.34 7.58
N VAL A 94 -3.90 -6.34 8.19
CA VAL A 94 -5.01 -6.51 9.14
C VAL A 94 -6.27 -6.96 8.41
N CYS A 95 -6.68 -6.22 7.37
CA CYS A 95 -7.95 -6.45 6.70
C CYS A 95 -7.97 -7.70 5.82
N SER A 96 -6.80 -8.22 5.41
CA SER A 96 -6.70 -9.45 4.60
C SER A 96 -6.67 -10.74 5.42
N LEU A 97 -6.82 -10.67 6.75
CA LEU A 97 -6.82 -11.85 7.63
C LEU A 97 -7.93 -12.83 7.32
N SER A 98 -9.11 -12.36 6.89
CA SER A 98 -10.16 -13.25 6.43
C SER A 98 -9.89 -13.67 4.98
N ASP A 99 -9.88 -14.97 4.71
CA ASP A 99 -9.66 -15.54 3.35
C ASP A 99 -10.97 -15.62 2.56
N ASP A 100 -11.88 -14.67 2.79
CA ASP A 100 -13.25 -14.70 2.26
C ASP A 100 -13.29 -14.37 0.75
N GLU A 101 -12.30 -13.59 0.29
CA GLU A 101 -12.18 -13.14 -1.09
C GLU A 101 -10.80 -13.51 -1.64
N SER A 102 -10.74 -13.94 -2.90
CA SER A 102 -9.48 -14.42 -3.51
C SER A 102 -8.37 -13.37 -3.50
N PHE A 103 -8.70 -12.09 -3.58
CA PHE A 103 -7.73 -11.01 -3.53
C PHE A 103 -7.13 -10.81 -2.12
N HIS A 104 -7.84 -11.16 -1.04
CA HIS A 104 -7.27 -11.15 0.31
C HIS A 104 -6.11 -12.14 0.41
N LYS A 105 -6.30 -13.35 -0.13
CA LYS A 105 -5.26 -14.37 -0.21
C LYS A 105 -4.04 -13.88 -0.97
N ASN A 106 -4.25 -13.29 -2.14
CA ASN A 106 -3.17 -12.82 -3.00
C ASN A 106 -2.37 -11.70 -2.33
N ILE A 107 -3.05 -10.78 -1.63
CA ILE A 107 -2.42 -9.75 -0.80
C ILE A 107 -1.56 -10.38 0.30
N ARG A 108 -2.09 -11.35 1.06
CA ARG A 108 -1.29 -12.03 2.10
C ARG A 108 -0.09 -12.77 1.53
N VAL A 109 -0.25 -13.48 0.41
CA VAL A 109 0.86 -14.17 -0.27
C VAL A 109 1.95 -13.18 -0.67
N ASN A 110 1.57 -12.04 -1.23
CA ASN A 110 2.52 -11.00 -1.64
C ASN A 110 3.23 -10.35 -0.44
N LEU A 111 2.49 -10.00 0.62
CA LEU A 111 3.07 -9.49 1.87
C LEU A 111 4.04 -10.50 2.50
N LYS A 112 3.67 -11.79 2.58
CA LYS A 112 4.55 -12.87 3.07
C LYS A 112 5.80 -13.04 2.20
N GLY A 113 5.68 -12.84 0.88
CA GLY A 113 6.81 -12.79 -0.04
C GLY A 113 7.81 -11.67 0.22
N ASN A 114 7.41 -10.63 0.98
CA ASN A 114 8.22 -9.45 1.28
C ASN A 114 8.61 -9.35 2.77
N VAL A 115 8.57 -10.44 3.53
CA VAL A 115 8.96 -10.46 4.97
C VAL A 115 10.36 -9.89 5.23
N ALA A 116 11.32 -10.10 4.32
CA ALA A 116 12.67 -9.56 4.46
C ALA A 116 12.71 -8.01 4.43
N LEU A 117 11.85 -7.39 3.62
CA LEU A 117 11.69 -5.93 3.57
C LEU A 117 11.18 -5.42 4.92
N PHE A 118 10.09 -5.99 5.44
CA PHE A 118 9.52 -5.57 6.73
C PHE A 118 10.48 -5.84 7.89
N THR A 119 11.24 -6.94 7.86
CA THR A 119 12.28 -7.23 8.85
C THR A 119 13.37 -6.15 8.87
N THR A 120 13.75 -5.66 7.69
CA THR A 120 14.70 -4.55 7.57
C THR A 120 14.10 -3.26 8.12
N LEU A 121 12.86 -2.93 7.74
CA LEU A 121 12.16 -1.72 8.19
C LEU A 121 11.85 -1.72 9.69
N LYS A 122 11.70 -2.88 10.32
CA LYS A 122 11.58 -3.01 11.79
C LYS A 122 12.79 -2.46 12.55
N SER A 123 13.94 -2.33 11.89
CA SER A 123 15.17 -1.73 12.46
C SER A 123 15.39 -0.29 12.02
N HIS A 124 14.38 0.38 11.45
CA HIS A 124 14.48 1.74 10.94
C HIS A 124 14.65 2.77 12.07
N ASN A 125 15.37 3.87 11.82
CA ASN A 125 15.61 4.92 12.82
C ASN A 125 14.35 5.72 13.17
N ASN A 126 13.39 5.80 12.25
CA ASN A 126 12.07 6.34 12.52
C ASN A 126 11.23 5.29 13.25
N GLU A 127 10.90 5.55 14.52
CA GLU A 127 10.17 4.64 15.40
C GLU A 127 8.79 4.26 14.87
N VAL A 128 8.11 5.16 14.13
CA VAL A 128 6.79 4.88 13.56
C VAL A 128 6.89 3.87 12.41
N VAL A 129 7.87 4.04 11.51
CA VAL A 129 8.16 3.07 10.45
C VAL A 129 8.50 1.70 11.04
N ALA A 130 9.35 1.68 12.07
CA ALA A 130 9.75 0.47 12.76
C ALA A 130 8.56 -0.24 13.44
N SER A 131 7.68 0.53 14.09
CA SER A 131 6.47 0.02 14.73
C SER A 131 5.52 -0.60 13.71
N PHE A 132 5.16 0.13 12.65
CA PHE A 132 4.28 -0.41 11.61
C PHE A 132 4.87 -1.66 10.93
N ALA A 133 6.19 -1.70 10.72
CA ALA A 133 6.84 -2.87 10.15
C ALA A 133 6.76 -4.08 11.09
N ASN A 134 6.90 -3.86 12.40
CA ASN A 134 6.67 -4.91 13.39
C ASN A 134 5.22 -5.42 13.36
N ASP A 135 4.25 -4.50 13.35
CA ASP A 135 2.83 -4.84 13.40
C ASP A 135 2.38 -5.60 12.14
N VAL A 136 2.89 -5.20 10.97
CA VAL A 136 2.72 -5.97 9.72
C VAL A 136 3.26 -7.39 9.89
N LEU A 137 4.47 -7.56 10.41
CA LEU A 137 5.06 -8.89 10.61
C LEU A 137 4.22 -9.76 11.55
N GLU A 138 3.71 -9.18 12.64
CA GLU A 138 2.83 -9.87 13.59
C GLU A 138 1.52 -10.32 12.93
N CYS A 139 0.95 -9.51 12.03
CA CYS A 139 -0.24 -9.86 11.27
C CYS A 139 -0.01 -10.98 10.23
N LEU A 140 1.25 -11.29 9.89
CA LEU A 140 1.60 -12.29 8.87
C LEU A 140 1.94 -13.68 9.43
N VAL A 141 2.07 -13.82 10.74
CA VAL A 141 2.24 -15.12 11.42
C VAL A 141 1.00 -15.99 11.21
#